data_AF-H2ZH21-F1
#
_entry.id   AF-H2ZH21-F1
#
_cell.length_a   1.000
_cell.length_b   1.000
_cell.length_c   1.000
_cell.angle_alpha   90.00
_cell.angle_beta   90.00
_cell.angle_gamma   90.00
#
_symmetry.space_group_name_H-M   'P 1'
#
loop_
_entity.id
_entity.type
_entity.pdbx_description
1 polymer ?
#
loop_
_entity_poly.entity_id
_entity_poly.type
_entity_poly.pdbx_seq_one_letter_code
_entity_poly.pdbx_strand_id
1 'polypeptide(L)'
;MQTVVFVIDNSASMNQTCYLGKSLLDVAKGAVESFIKQRGNRGDKYMLVTFDEAPNGIRAGWRECQNHGVVLNRLKNLTADGLTTLGYSLRLSFDLLGVNRHLTNIDTYGMGRSPFYLDPSMIIAITDGAKLSSSSAVYDELHLPMTNPLPGSELTKEPFRWDQRLYLTYVLLPPCNSNSRAGSIRHVCPTAIVICRISRHGGRSYCIKTQKTLYSSALTRWCRQSQSGVIATFPKTQTKGIGKSRLNLISEQPSWHSLHRTDICKANVLNSGPVGHWPLPEAYCPDQKAPTLPPRTAHPILRFICENVEPILLTNFPYDKYELEPSPLTQVLLEKKNSNTCWKVFVENSGKQSGVCNPCGYLKASSNLQCVNLFVMPYNYPVILPLIDQLIKQKMKPSNDWRHFFDDYLKTVPPYYM
;
A
#
# COMPACT_ATOMS: atom_id res chain seq x y z
N MET A 1 8.15 3.33 14.91
CA MET A 1 7.59 4.68 14.78
C MET A 1 6.78 4.73 13.49
N GLN A 2 5.50 5.09 13.58
CA GLN A 2 4.61 5.26 12.43
C GLN A 2 3.99 6.67 12.48
N THR A 3 3.75 7.26 11.32
CA THR A 3 2.96 8.50 11.22
C THR A 3 1.49 8.14 11.06
N VAL A 4 0.62 8.66 11.94
CA VAL A 4 -0.83 8.42 11.89
C VAL A 4 -1.55 9.76 11.70
N VAL A 5 -2.32 9.86 10.63
CA VAL A 5 -3.15 11.02 10.31
C VAL A 5 -4.61 10.69 10.60
N PHE A 6 -5.21 11.38 11.57
CA PHE A 6 -6.65 11.31 11.80
C PHE A 6 -7.34 12.33 10.92
N VAL A 7 -8.23 11.87 10.05
CA VAL A 7 -9.12 12.71 9.25
C VAL A 7 -10.50 12.64 9.89
N ILE A 8 -10.88 13.70 10.60
CA ILE A 8 -12.13 13.74 11.34
C ILE A 8 -13.13 14.61 10.60
N ASP A 9 -14.27 13.99 10.28
CA ASP A 9 -15.43 14.71 9.78
C ASP A 9 -15.94 15.67 10.85
N ASN A 10 -15.85 16.96 10.56
CA ASN A 10 -16.36 18.05 11.39
C ASN A 10 -17.58 18.72 10.73
N SER A 11 -18.28 18.00 9.85
CA SER A 11 -19.48 18.52 9.22
C SER A 11 -20.64 18.64 10.20
N ALA A 12 -21.60 19.50 9.87
CA ALA A 12 -22.80 19.70 10.68
C ALA A 12 -23.60 18.41 10.92
N SER A 13 -23.53 17.43 10.02
CA SER A 13 -24.24 16.14 10.15
C SER A 13 -23.68 15.27 11.29
N MET A 14 -22.44 15.52 11.74
CA MET A 14 -21.82 14.85 12.88
C MET A 14 -22.41 15.28 14.24
N ASN A 15 -23.28 16.30 14.28
CA ASN A 15 -23.99 16.72 15.51
C ASN A 15 -25.14 15.78 15.91
N GLN A 16 -25.47 14.79 15.09
CA GLN A 16 -26.51 13.82 15.42
C GLN A 16 -26.23 13.13 16.76
N THR A 17 -27.23 13.08 17.63
CA THR A 17 -27.11 12.45 18.95
C THR A 17 -27.44 10.96 18.86
N CYS A 18 -26.49 10.13 19.26
CA CYS A 18 -26.68 8.68 19.30
C CYS A 18 -27.31 8.22 20.62
N TYR A 19 -27.63 6.92 20.71
CA TYR A 19 -28.17 6.27 21.91
C TYR A 19 -27.33 6.39 23.20
N LEU A 20 -26.08 6.86 23.09
CA LEU A 20 -25.21 7.13 24.23
C LEU A 20 -25.40 8.54 24.82
N GLY A 21 -26.33 9.35 24.28
CA GLY A 21 -26.51 10.75 24.66
C GLY A 21 -25.34 11.65 24.24
N LYS A 22 -24.55 11.22 23.26
CA LYS A 22 -23.38 11.95 22.72
C LYS A 22 -23.55 12.21 21.23
N SER A 23 -22.92 13.28 20.73
CA SER A 23 -22.83 13.51 19.28
C SER A 23 -21.95 12.45 18.60
N LEU A 24 -22.12 12.23 17.29
CA LEU A 24 -21.23 11.35 16.53
C LEU A 24 -19.79 11.87 16.54
N LEU A 25 -19.59 13.19 16.55
CA LEU A 25 -18.29 13.82 16.70
C LEU A 25 -17.63 13.44 18.04
N ASP A 26 -18.37 13.47 19.15
CA ASP A 26 -17.83 13.09 20.47
C ASP A 26 -17.44 11.61 20.53
N VAL A 27 -18.19 10.75 19.83
CA VAL A 27 -17.83 9.34 19.66
C VAL A 27 -16.53 9.20 18.86
N ALA A 28 -16.38 9.96 17.76
CA ALA A 28 -15.16 9.97 16.96
C ALA A 28 -13.95 10.46 17.77
N LYS A 29 -14.09 11.57 18.51
CA LYS A 29 -13.06 12.08 19.44
C LYS A 29 -12.66 10.99 20.45
N GLY A 30 -13.64 10.37 21.11
CA GLY A 30 -13.39 9.30 22.08
C GLY A 30 -12.68 8.06 21.50
N ALA A 31 -12.94 7.73 20.24
CA ALA A 31 -12.24 6.67 19.51
C ALA A 31 -10.76 7.01 19.29
N VAL A 32 -10.46 8.24 18.86
CA VAL A 32 -9.09 8.72 18.66
C VAL A 32 -8.33 8.76 19.98
N GLU A 33 -8.93 9.28 21.06
CA GLU A 33 -8.31 9.30 22.37
C GLU A 33 -7.96 7.89 22.87
N SER A 34 -8.90 6.95 22.70
CA SER A 34 -8.71 5.56 23.11
C SER A 34 -7.63 4.86 22.28
N PHE A 35 -7.54 5.18 20.99
CA PHE A 35 -6.50 4.64 20.11
C PHE A 35 -5.11 5.12 20.53
N ILE A 36 -4.95 6.43 20.78
CA ILE A 36 -3.67 7.02 21.24
C ILE A 36 -3.27 6.38 22.59
N LYS A 37 -4.23 6.24 23.52
CA LYS A 37 -4.01 5.57 24.81
C LYS A 37 -3.60 4.11 24.65
N GLN A 38 -4.26 3.34 23.78
CA GLN A 38 -3.96 1.92 23.60
C GLN A 38 -2.62 1.68 22.91
N ARG A 39 -2.21 2.56 21.98
CA ARG A 39 -0.87 2.47 21.37
C ARG A 39 0.24 2.86 22.33
N GLY A 40 -0.05 3.75 23.29
CA GLY A 40 0.93 4.24 24.25
C GLY A 40 2.05 5.03 23.58
N ASN A 41 3.15 5.25 24.30
CA ASN A 41 4.27 6.07 23.81
C ASN A 41 5.26 5.26 22.96
N ARG A 42 4.82 4.78 21.79
CA ARG A 42 5.67 4.06 20.81
C ARG A 42 6.53 4.98 19.94
N GLY A 43 6.62 6.26 20.29
CA GLY A 43 7.22 7.31 19.46
C GLY A 43 6.42 7.61 18.19
N ASP A 44 5.16 7.20 18.11
CA ASP A 44 4.29 7.46 16.95
C ASP A 44 3.96 8.96 16.83
N LYS A 45 3.89 9.45 15.59
CA LYS A 45 3.58 10.84 15.25
C LYS A 45 2.09 10.94 14.90
N TYR A 46 1.35 11.82 15.57
CA TYR A 46 -0.09 11.98 15.35
C TYR A 46 -0.40 13.32 14.68
N MET A 47 -1.18 13.29 13.60
CA MET A 47 -1.66 14.49 12.91
C MET A 47 -3.18 14.51 12.90
N LEU A 48 -3.74 15.72 12.81
CA LEU A 48 -5.18 15.93 12.80
C LEU A 48 -5.56 16.81 11.61
N VAL A 49 -6.40 16.25 10.75
CA VAL A 49 -6.98 16.89 9.57
C VAL A 49 -8.50 16.86 9.71
N THR A 50 -9.15 17.92 9.27
CA THR A 50 -10.61 18.11 9.29
C THR A 50 -11.13 18.27 7.86
N PHE A 51 -12.45 18.38 7.69
CA PHE A 51 -13.09 18.62 6.39
C PHE A 51 -13.14 20.12 6.02
N ASP A 52 -12.45 20.97 6.77
CA ASP A 52 -12.29 22.37 6.39
C ASP A 52 -11.30 22.51 5.23
N GLU A 53 -11.48 23.57 4.44
CA GLU A 53 -10.55 23.90 3.36
C GLU A 53 -9.17 24.34 3.91
N ALA A 54 -8.13 24.21 3.08
CA ALA A 54 -6.79 24.59 3.49
C ALA A 54 -6.66 26.13 3.58
N PRO A 55 -5.89 26.67 4.53
CA PRO A 55 -5.00 25.98 5.46
C PRO A 55 -5.67 25.47 6.75
N ASN A 56 -6.91 25.88 7.02
CA ASN A 56 -7.61 25.62 8.29
C ASN A 56 -7.94 24.14 8.51
N GLY A 57 -8.00 23.35 7.43
CA GLY A 57 -8.17 21.90 7.49
C GLY A 57 -7.11 21.16 8.31
N ILE A 58 -5.87 21.67 8.40
CA ILE A 58 -4.79 21.06 9.19
C ILE A 58 -4.82 21.64 10.61
N ARG A 59 -5.33 20.87 11.57
CA ARG A 59 -5.43 21.27 12.98
C ARG A 59 -4.22 20.88 13.80
N ALA A 60 -3.52 19.82 13.40
CA ALA A 60 -2.21 19.45 13.92
C ALA A 60 -1.34 18.83 12.83
N GLY A 61 -0.23 19.50 12.49
CA GLY A 61 0.69 19.09 11.42
C GLY A 61 2.06 18.60 11.93
N TRP A 62 3.07 18.60 11.05
CA TRP A 62 4.43 18.11 11.37
C TRP A 62 5.09 18.76 12.59
N ARG A 63 4.82 20.05 12.84
CA ARG A 63 5.40 20.77 14.00
C ARG A 63 4.88 20.26 15.34
N GLU A 64 3.62 19.83 15.38
CA GLU A 64 2.91 19.49 16.62
C GLU A 64 2.78 17.97 16.81
N CYS A 65 3.08 17.18 15.77
CA CYS A 65 2.77 15.75 15.72
C CYS A 65 3.46 14.87 16.77
N GLN A 66 4.55 15.36 17.37
CA GLN A 66 5.27 14.66 18.43
C GLN A 66 4.66 14.93 19.83
N ASN A 67 3.96 16.05 20.00
CA ASN A 67 3.36 16.41 21.28
C ASN A 67 1.91 15.93 21.34
N HIS A 68 1.70 14.75 21.92
CA HIS A 68 0.36 14.13 22.01
C HIS A 68 -0.64 15.02 22.77
N GLY A 69 -0.19 15.81 23.75
CA GLY A 69 -1.05 16.70 24.52
C GLY A 69 -1.66 17.82 23.67
N VAL A 70 -0.88 18.39 22.74
CA VAL A 70 -1.36 19.43 21.82
C VAL A 70 -2.40 18.87 20.87
N VAL A 71 -2.13 17.70 20.28
CA VAL A 71 -3.07 17.03 19.36
C VAL A 71 -4.39 16.71 20.05
N LEU A 72 -4.34 16.17 21.28
CA LEU A 72 -5.53 15.87 22.06
C LEU A 72 -6.31 17.14 22.45
N ASN A 73 -5.62 18.24 22.77
CA ASN A 73 -6.27 19.51 23.05
C ASN A 73 -6.99 20.07 21.79
N ARG A 74 -6.32 20.03 20.63
CA ARG A 74 -6.93 20.42 19.34
C ARG A 74 -8.14 19.55 18.99
N LEU A 75 -8.04 18.25 19.23
CA LEU A 75 -9.14 17.30 19.03
C LEU A 75 -10.36 17.62 19.90
N LYS A 76 -10.14 17.95 21.19
CA LYS A 76 -11.23 18.30 22.11
C LYS A 76 -12.00 19.53 21.65
N ASN A 77 -11.28 20.53 21.14
CA ASN A 77 -11.83 21.81 20.71
C ASN A 77 -12.46 21.79 19.30
N LEU A 78 -12.55 20.62 18.63
CA LEU A 78 -13.26 20.53 17.34
C LEU A 78 -14.76 20.76 17.51
N THR A 79 -15.32 21.57 16.64
CA THR A 79 -16.76 21.81 16.48
C THR A 79 -17.26 21.13 15.21
N ALA A 80 -18.55 20.78 15.14
CA ALA A 80 -19.18 20.22 13.95
C ALA A 80 -20.04 21.27 13.25
N ASP A 81 -19.42 22.07 12.38
CA ASP A 81 -20.03 23.20 11.68
C ASP A 81 -19.76 23.22 10.16
N GLY A 82 -18.91 22.32 9.66
CA GLY A 82 -18.47 22.29 8.28
C GLY A 82 -19.38 21.53 7.30
N LEU A 83 -18.86 21.36 6.08
CA LEU A 83 -19.47 20.55 5.00
C LEU A 83 -18.75 19.19 4.87
N THR A 84 -19.38 18.20 4.24
CA THR A 84 -18.80 16.87 4.03
C THR A 84 -17.83 16.79 2.82
N THR A 85 -16.65 17.41 2.93
CA THR A 85 -15.65 17.51 1.85
C THR A 85 -14.54 16.43 1.90
N LEU A 86 -14.92 15.16 2.07
CA LEU A 86 -13.97 14.04 2.22
C LEU A 86 -12.86 14.00 1.15
N GLY A 87 -13.16 14.35 -0.10
CA GLY A 87 -12.18 14.33 -1.19
C GLY A 87 -11.04 15.33 -0.98
N TYR A 88 -11.38 16.52 -0.50
CA TYR A 88 -10.41 17.58 -0.22
C TYR A 88 -9.53 17.22 0.97
N SER A 89 -10.14 16.76 2.08
CA SER A 89 -9.41 16.40 3.30
C SER A 89 -8.46 15.22 3.10
N LEU A 90 -8.85 14.23 2.29
CA LEU A 90 -7.96 13.14 1.90
C LEU A 90 -6.79 13.62 1.04
N ARG A 91 -7.04 14.49 0.06
CA ARG A 91 -5.96 15.08 -0.76
C ARG A 91 -4.98 15.85 0.13
N LEU A 92 -5.49 16.71 1.00
CA LEU A 92 -4.70 17.48 1.96
C LEU A 92 -3.85 16.57 2.86
N SER A 93 -4.41 15.44 3.30
CA SER A 93 -3.69 14.45 4.09
C SER A 93 -2.56 13.76 3.31
N PHE A 94 -2.80 13.42 2.05
CA PHE A 94 -1.77 12.85 1.16
C PHE A 94 -0.66 13.86 0.88
N ASP A 95 -1.00 15.11 0.61
CA ASP A 95 -0.04 16.19 0.37
C ASP A 95 0.82 16.45 1.61
N LEU A 96 0.19 16.52 2.80
CA LEU A 96 0.90 16.67 4.08
C LEU A 96 1.93 15.56 4.28
N LEU A 97 1.57 14.30 4.00
CA LEU A 97 2.48 13.17 4.08
C LEU A 97 3.57 13.24 3.00
N GLY A 98 3.22 13.67 1.79
CA GLY A 98 4.13 13.79 0.64
C GLY A 98 5.29 14.76 0.87
N VAL A 99 5.07 15.86 1.61
CA VAL A 99 6.13 16.84 1.91
C VAL A 99 7.35 16.18 2.58
N ASN A 100 7.13 15.34 3.59
CA ASN A 100 8.24 14.69 4.31
C ASN A 100 8.97 13.66 3.43
N ARG A 101 8.25 12.98 2.52
CA ARG A 101 8.85 12.04 1.59
C ARG A 101 9.80 12.72 0.60
N HIS A 102 9.43 13.92 0.14
CA HIS A 102 10.27 14.72 -0.72
C HIS A 102 11.54 15.18 0.01
N LEU A 103 11.40 15.67 1.26
CA LEU A 103 12.54 16.12 2.08
C LEU A 103 13.51 14.98 2.43
N THR A 104 13.00 13.77 2.66
CA THR A 104 13.80 12.59 3.01
C THR A 104 14.30 11.81 1.80
N ASN A 105 13.86 12.18 0.59
CA ASN A 105 14.24 11.58 -0.69
C ASN A 105 14.11 10.05 -0.74
N ILE A 106 13.06 9.50 -0.11
CA ILE A 106 12.82 8.04 -0.06
C ILE A 106 12.24 7.48 -1.36
N ASP A 107 11.63 8.32 -2.19
CA ASP A 107 11.14 7.94 -3.52
C ASP A 107 12.23 8.17 -4.56
N THR A 108 12.99 7.11 -4.87
CA THR A 108 14.19 7.15 -5.72
C THR A 108 13.86 7.16 -7.22
N TYR A 109 13.21 8.21 -7.74
CA TYR A 109 12.80 8.31 -9.16
C TYR A 109 13.94 8.05 -10.16
N GLY A 110 13.73 7.13 -11.11
CA GLY A 110 14.74 6.70 -12.08
C GLY A 110 15.79 5.71 -11.56
N MET A 111 15.83 5.41 -10.26
CA MET A 111 16.84 4.53 -9.63
C MET A 111 16.23 3.25 -9.04
N GLY A 112 15.15 2.75 -9.64
CA GLY A 112 14.35 1.64 -9.09
C GLY A 112 13.54 2.05 -7.86
N ARG A 113 12.85 1.07 -7.27
CA ARG A 113 12.00 1.23 -6.08
C ARG A 113 12.51 0.39 -4.94
N SER A 114 13.05 1.01 -3.90
CA SER A 114 13.66 0.33 -2.76
C SER A 114 12.62 0.02 -1.67
N PRO A 115 12.19 -1.25 -1.47
CA PRO A 115 11.13 -1.60 -0.51
C PRO A 115 11.56 -1.47 0.95
N PHE A 116 12.84 -1.20 1.18
CA PHE A 116 13.45 -0.95 2.49
C PHE A 116 13.45 0.53 2.89
N TYR A 117 13.27 1.48 1.95
CA TYR A 117 13.05 2.88 2.28
C TYR A 117 11.57 3.14 2.52
N LEU A 118 11.17 3.07 3.80
CA LEU A 118 9.78 3.16 4.23
C LEU A 118 9.55 4.38 5.12
N ASP A 119 8.49 5.12 4.82
CA ASP A 119 7.89 6.09 5.75
C ASP A 119 6.43 5.66 5.98
N PRO A 120 6.23 4.58 6.78
CA PRO A 120 4.93 3.95 6.90
C PRO A 120 3.96 4.94 7.55
N SER A 121 2.83 5.15 6.87
CA SER A 121 1.80 6.06 7.36
C SER A 121 0.41 5.40 7.36
N MET A 122 -0.41 5.79 8.32
CA MET A 122 -1.78 5.35 8.46
C MET A 122 -2.70 6.55 8.44
N ILE A 123 -3.66 6.58 7.53
CA ILE A 123 -4.72 7.57 7.49
C ILE A 123 -5.98 6.91 8.04
N ILE A 124 -6.55 7.46 9.11
CA ILE A 124 -7.81 7.00 9.70
C ILE A 124 -8.84 8.09 9.48
N ALA A 125 -9.72 7.89 8.51
CA ALA A 125 -10.85 8.77 8.24
C ALA A 125 -12.09 8.30 9.03
N ILE A 126 -12.68 9.18 9.82
CA ILE A 126 -13.91 8.93 10.58
C ILE A 126 -14.99 9.89 10.08
N THR A 127 -16.12 9.35 9.63
CA THR A 127 -17.27 10.10 9.08
C THR A 127 -18.59 9.46 9.53
N ASP A 128 -19.71 10.13 9.35
CA ASP A 128 -21.05 9.56 9.54
C ASP A 128 -21.52 8.75 8.31
N GLY A 129 -20.85 8.88 7.17
CA GLY A 129 -21.23 8.21 5.92
C GLY A 129 -22.42 8.86 5.21
N ALA A 130 -22.75 10.11 5.54
CA ALA A 130 -23.73 10.91 4.80
C ALA A 130 -23.26 11.20 3.36
N LYS A 131 -24.14 11.79 2.54
CA LYS A 131 -23.78 12.21 1.18
C LYS A 131 -22.67 13.27 1.23
N LEU A 132 -21.78 13.25 0.24
CA LEU A 132 -20.71 14.23 0.12
C LEU A 132 -21.28 15.56 -0.36
N SER A 133 -20.98 16.67 0.32
CA SER A 133 -21.46 18.00 -0.04
C SER A 133 -20.29 18.96 -0.19
N SER A 134 -20.29 19.77 -1.25
CA SER A 134 -19.50 21.00 -1.34
C SER A 134 -20.40 22.23 -1.20
N SER A 135 -19.78 23.41 -1.23
CA SER A 135 -20.48 24.70 -1.29
C SER A 135 -21.43 24.84 -2.49
N SER A 136 -21.25 24.03 -3.54
CA SER A 136 -21.99 24.15 -4.81
C SER A 136 -22.96 23.00 -5.08
N ALA A 137 -22.66 21.77 -4.63
CA ALA A 137 -23.47 20.59 -4.96
C ALA A 137 -23.29 19.44 -3.95
N VAL A 138 -24.24 18.50 -4.00
CA VAL A 138 -24.13 17.19 -3.34
C VAL A 138 -23.67 16.18 -4.38
N TYR A 139 -22.59 15.46 -4.07
CA TYR A 139 -21.99 14.45 -4.95
C TYR A 139 -22.26 13.04 -4.43
N ASP A 140 -22.56 12.14 -5.36
CA ASP A 140 -22.66 10.70 -5.08
C ASP A 140 -21.30 9.99 -5.28
N GLU A 141 -20.36 10.59 -6.05
CA GLU A 141 -19.02 10.06 -6.28
C GLU A 141 -17.92 10.88 -5.57
N LEU A 142 -16.91 10.18 -5.02
CA LEU A 142 -15.73 10.80 -4.45
C LEU A 142 -14.71 11.12 -5.56
N HIS A 143 -14.53 12.40 -5.86
CA HIS A 143 -13.40 12.90 -6.64
C HIS A 143 -12.38 13.56 -5.73
N LEU A 144 -11.10 13.22 -5.92
CA LEU A 144 -10.00 13.92 -5.27
C LEU A 144 -9.66 15.12 -6.15
N PRO A 145 -9.79 16.37 -5.66
CA PRO A 145 -9.40 17.54 -6.44
C PRO A 145 -7.89 17.48 -6.69
N MET A 146 -7.48 17.54 -7.96
CA MET A 146 -6.07 17.58 -8.38
C MET A 146 -5.58 19.01 -8.63
N THR A 147 -6.24 19.99 -8.01
CA THR A 147 -5.90 21.40 -8.12
C THR A 147 -4.67 21.72 -7.27
N ASN A 148 -3.69 22.42 -7.85
CA ASN A 148 -2.43 22.82 -7.20
C ASN A 148 -1.55 21.64 -6.74
N PRO A 149 -1.02 20.83 -7.69
CA PRO A 149 -0.12 19.73 -7.36
C PRO A 149 1.13 20.23 -6.61
N LEU A 150 1.58 19.47 -5.61
CA LEU A 150 2.90 19.67 -5.01
C LEU A 150 3.98 19.50 -6.09
N PRO A 151 5.06 20.30 -6.06
CA PRO A 151 6.21 20.06 -6.93
C PRO A 151 6.72 18.62 -6.82
N GLY A 152 6.96 17.96 -7.95
CA GLY A 152 7.38 16.56 -8.01
C GLY A 152 6.24 15.55 -7.94
N SER A 153 4.98 15.97 -7.75
CA SER A 153 3.83 15.06 -7.79
C SER A 153 3.55 14.53 -9.19
N GLU A 154 4.01 15.20 -10.24
CA GLU A 154 3.97 14.76 -11.64
C GLU A 154 4.74 13.46 -11.88
N LEU A 155 5.68 13.09 -11.00
CA LEU A 155 6.44 11.84 -11.10
C LEU A 155 5.61 10.63 -10.66
N THR A 156 4.37 10.83 -10.20
CA THR A 156 3.48 9.75 -9.75
C THR A 156 2.07 9.97 -10.24
N LYS A 157 1.43 8.92 -10.77
CA LYS A 157 0.07 9.02 -11.33
C LYS A 157 -0.99 9.23 -10.25
N GLU A 158 -0.79 8.62 -9.09
CA GLU A 158 -1.75 8.62 -8.00
C GLU A 158 -1.28 9.48 -6.80
N PRO A 159 -2.20 10.07 -6.02
CA PRO A 159 -1.85 10.95 -4.89
C PRO A 159 -1.28 10.21 -3.67
N PHE A 160 -1.27 8.88 -3.67
CA PHE A 160 -0.90 8.05 -2.52
C PHE A 160 0.36 7.22 -2.81
N ARG A 161 0.90 6.59 -1.77
CA ARG A 161 2.12 5.78 -1.85
C ARG A 161 1.93 4.35 -1.34
N TRP A 162 2.81 3.46 -1.76
CA TRP A 162 2.79 2.02 -1.46
C TRP A 162 2.89 1.62 0.01
N ASP A 163 3.40 2.49 0.87
CA ASP A 163 3.57 2.31 2.31
C ASP A 163 2.54 3.10 3.13
N GLN A 164 1.55 3.70 2.46
CA GLN A 164 0.42 4.36 3.10
C GLN A 164 -0.76 3.39 3.21
N ARG A 165 -1.49 3.47 4.31
CA ARG A 165 -2.69 2.67 4.57
C ARG A 165 -3.84 3.59 4.90
N LEU A 166 -4.95 3.47 4.18
CA LEU A 166 -6.16 4.25 4.43
C LEU A 166 -7.22 3.37 5.11
N TYR A 167 -7.71 3.80 6.27
CA TYR A 167 -8.84 3.17 6.95
C TYR A 167 -10.00 4.17 7.00
N LEU A 168 -11.16 3.77 6.51
CA LEU A 168 -12.38 4.59 6.60
C LEU A 168 -13.34 3.94 7.58
N THR A 169 -13.72 4.66 8.60
CA THR A 169 -14.72 4.25 9.58
C THR A 169 -15.92 5.15 9.45
N TYR A 170 -17.07 4.55 9.16
CA TYR A 170 -18.35 5.26 9.16
C TYR A 170 -19.14 4.88 10.40
N VAL A 171 -19.54 5.90 11.16
CA VAL A 171 -20.20 5.79 12.47
C VAL A 171 -21.70 5.99 12.26
N LEU A 172 -22.42 4.88 12.18
CA LEU A 172 -23.88 4.82 12.02
C LEU A 172 -24.51 4.30 13.32
N LEU A 173 -24.37 5.05 14.40
CA LEU A 173 -24.97 4.68 15.68
C LEU A 173 -26.46 5.06 15.71
N PRO A 174 -27.35 4.16 16.18
CA PRO A 174 -28.77 4.45 16.28
C PRO A 174 -29.07 5.67 17.16
N PRO A 175 -30.14 6.44 16.86
CA PRO A 175 -30.59 7.54 17.70
C PRO A 175 -31.24 7.03 19.00
N CYS A 176 -31.29 7.91 20.00
CA CYS A 176 -31.65 7.61 21.40
C CYS A 176 -33.06 7.01 21.62
N ASN A 177 -33.98 7.14 20.66
CA ASN A 177 -35.38 6.69 20.78
C ASN A 177 -35.80 5.61 19.77
N SER A 178 -34.87 4.80 19.26
CA SER A 178 -35.21 3.73 18.31
C SER A 178 -35.65 2.44 19.01
N ASN A 179 -36.89 2.42 19.51
CA ASN A 179 -37.59 1.18 19.90
C ASN A 179 -38.20 0.45 18.69
N SER A 180 -37.65 0.67 17.50
CA SER A 180 -38.15 0.13 16.25
C SER A 180 -37.29 -1.04 15.78
N ARG A 181 -37.85 -2.25 15.90
CA ARG A 181 -37.58 -3.39 14.99
C ARG A 181 -38.07 -3.06 13.56
N ALA A 182 -37.82 -1.85 13.07
CA ALA A 182 -38.15 -1.44 11.72
C ALA A 182 -36.98 -1.80 10.81
N GLY A 183 -37.33 -2.44 9.69
CA GLY A 183 -36.43 -3.13 8.80
C GLY A 183 -35.22 -2.31 8.38
N SER A 184 -34.17 -3.06 8.08
CA SER A 184 -32.97 -2.66 7.35
C SER A 184 -33.24 -1.56 6.32
N ILE A 185 -33.22 -0.29 6.75
CA ILE A 185 -32.86 0.80 5.85
C ILE A 185 -31.38 0.56 5.61
N ARG A 186 -31.10 -0.19 4.56
CA ARG A 186 -29.81 -0.18 3.92
C ARG A 186 -29.62 1.27 3.49
N HIS A 187 -29.02 2.09 4.34
CA HIS A 187 -28.25 3.22 3.83
C HIS A 187 -27.21 2.57 2.94
N VAL A 188 -27.54 2.49 1.65
CA VAL A 188 -26.60 2.17 0.60
C VAL A 188 -25.59 3.28 0.69
N CYS A 189 -24.46 2.97 1.32
CA CYS A 189 -23.32 3.83 1.51
C CYS A 189 -22.83 4.25 0.11
N PRO A 190 -23.08 5.50 -0.37
CA PRO A 190 -22.61 5.95 -1.69
C PRO A 190 -21.07 5.88 -1.77
N THR A 191 -20.43 5.85 -0.61
CA THR A 191 -19.02 5.61 -0.34
C THR A 191 -18.54 4.19 -0.72
N ALA A 192 -19.36 3.32 -1.34
CA ALA A 192 -18.93 2.03 -1.88
C ALA A 192 -17.75 2.13 -2.86
N ILE A 193 -17.70 3.20 -3.68
CA ILE A 193 -16.54 3.50 -4.54
C ILE A 193 -15.30 3.83 -3.70
N VAL A 194 -15.49 4.55 -2.60
CA VAL A 194 -14.42 4.86 -1.64
C VAL A 194 -13.93 3.59 -0.95
N ILE A 195 -14.83 2.66 -0.59
CA ILE A 195 -14.51 1.33 -0.06
C ILE A 195 -13.69 0.50 -1.07
N CYS A 196 -14.07 0.51 -2.35
CA CYS A 196 -13.32 -0.16 -3.43
C CYS A 196 -11.95 0.50 -3.68
N ARG A 197 -11.85 1.83 -3.61
CA ARG A 197 -10.57 2.55 -3.74
C ARG A 197 -9.67 2.31 -2.53
N ILE A 198 -10.20 2.36 -1.30
CA ILE A 198 -9.52 1.99 -0.05
C ILE A 198 -8.92 0.59 -0.11
N SER A 199 -9.65 -0.35 -0.70
CA SER A 199 -9.16 -1.71 -0.92
C SER A 199 -7.96 -1.76 -1.87
N ARG A 200 -7.85 -0.82 -2.83
CA ARG A 200 -6.65 -0.66 -3.67
C ARG A 200 -5.48 -0.03 -2.92
N HIS A 201 -5.70 0.74 -1.86
CA HIS A 201 -4.66 1.33 -0.99
C HIS A 201 -4.18 0.39 0.14
N GLY A 202 -4.44 -0.92 0.03
CA GLY A 202 -4.17 -1.90 1.10
C GLY A 202 -4.94 -1.63 2.40
N GLY A 203 -6.00 -0.82 2.32
CA GLY A 203 -6.81 -0.34 3.42
C GLY A 203 -8.07 -1.16 3.67
N ARG A 204 -8.83 -0.81 4.72
CA ARG A 204 -10.13 -1.43 5.03
C ARG A 204 -11.15 -0.38 5.47
N SER A 205 -12.41 -0.61 5.14
CA SER A 205 -13.53 0.19 5.63
C SER A 205 -14.29 -0.53 6.74
N TYR A 206 -14.76 0.20 7.76
CA TYR A 206 -15.52 -0.34 8.88
C TYR A 206 -16.88 0.33 9.00
N CYS A 207 -17.95 -0.47 9.01
CA CYS A 207 -19.29 -0.04 9.39
C CYS A 207 -19.46 -0.17 10.90
N ILE A 208 -19.58 0.96 11.60
CA ILE A 208 -19.77 0.95 13.04
C ILE A 208 -21.23 1.25 13.36
N LYS A 209 -21.95 0.23 13.83
CA LYS A 209 -23.35 0.34 14.28
C LYS A 209 -23.52 0.32 15.79
N THR A 210 -22.48 -0.08 16.51
CA THR A 210 -22.49 -0.15 17.98
C THR A 210 -21.15 0.31 18.54
N GLN A 211 -21.15 0.85 19.75
CA GLN A 211 -19.93 1.19 20.46
C GLN A 211 -19.00 -0.02 20.61
N LYS A 212 -19.54 -1.21 20.89
CA LYS A 212 -18.75 -2.44 20.99
C LYS A 212 -17.97 -2.73 19.71
N THR A 213 -18.64 -2.64 18.55
CA THR A 213 -17.96 -2.84 17.24
C THR A 213 -16.84 -1.83 17.00
N LEU A 214 -16.97 -0.58 17.44
CA LEU A 214 -15.92 0.43 17.29
C LEU A 214 -14.62 0.01 17.97
N TYR A 215 -14.71 -0.37 19.25
CA TYR A 215 -13.55 -0.76 20.05
C TYR A 215 -13.00 -2.15 19.68
N SER A 216 -13.90 -3.13 19.54
CA SER A 216 -13.48 -4.52 19.35
C SER A 216 -13.02 -4.83 17.92
N SER A 217 -13.58 -4.14 16.91
CA SER A 217 -13.29 -4.45 15.51
C SER A 217 -12.41 -3.40 14.84
N ALA A 218 -12.76 -2.10 14.87
CA ALA A 218 -11.97 -1.07 14.20
C ALA A 218 -10.71 -0.74 14.98
N LEU A 219 -10.84 -0.39 16.27
CA LEU A 219 -9.73 0.12 17.07
C LEU A 219 -8.67 -0.96 17.35
N THR A 220 -9.10 -2.16 17.75
CA THR A 220 -8.19 -3.32 17.90
C THR A 220 -7.44 -3.61 16.60
N ARG A 221 -8.10 -3.44 15.44
CA ARG A 221 -7.50 -3.72 14.15
C ARG A 221 -6.58 -2.61 13.66
N TRP A 222 -6.88 -1.34 13.90
CA TRP A 222 -5.96 -0.23 13.68
C TRP A 222 -4.67 -0.40 14.49
N CYS A 223 -4.77 -0.84 15.74
CA CYS A 223 -3.59 -1.12 16.57
C CYS A 223 -2.78 -2.32 16.07
N ARG A 224 -3.43 -3.39 15.58
CA ARG A 224 -2.76 -4.61 15.11
C ARG A 224 -2.21 -4.52 13.68
N GLN A 225 -2.87 -3.80 12.78
CA GLN A 225 -2.47 -3.64 11.38
C GLN A 225 -1.45 -2.50 11.15
N SER A 226 -0.87 -1.99 12.23
CA SER A 226 0.28 -1.08 12.23
C SER A 226 1.59 -1.79 11.84
N GLN A 227 1.56 -2.72 10.90
CA GLN A 227 2.79 -3.38 10.42
C GLN A 227 3.37 -2.58 9.25
N SER A 228 4.65 -2.26 9.36
CA SER A 228 5.41 -1.63 8.27
C SER A 228 5.48 -2.60 7.09
N GLY A 229 5.16 -2.13 5.89
CA GLY A 229 5.17 -2.98 4.70
C GLY A 229 4.74 -2.23 3.44
N VAL A 230 5.08 -2.82 2.32
CA VAL A 230 4.85 -2.29 0.98
C VAL A 230 3.63 -2.95 0.35
N ILE A 231 2.86 -2.21 -0.42
CA ILE A 231 1.85 -2.78 -1.30
C ILE A 231 2.45 -3.01 -2.68
N ALA A 232 2.31 -4.22 -3.21
CA ALA A 232 2.59 -4.55 -4.59
C ALA A 232 1.34 -5.17 -5.25
N THR A 233 1.21 -5.02 -6.56
CA THR A 233 0.10 -5.62 -7.31
C THR A 233 0.62 -6.79 -8.12
N PHE A 234 0.00 -7.96 -7.97
CA PHE A 234 0.33 -9.15 -8.73
C PHE A 234 -0.80 -9.49 -9.72
N PRO A 235 -0.84 -8.89 -10.92
CA PRO A 235 -1.86 -9.23 -11.89
C PRO A 235 -1.58 -10.60 -12.50
N LYS A 236 -2.64 -11.30 -12.93
CA LYS A 236 -2.50 -12.51 -13.74
C LYS A 236 -1.77 -12.14 -15.04
N THR A 237 -0.63 -12.79 -15.27
CA THR A 237 -0.01 -12.82 -16.59
C THR A 237 -0.92 -13.67 -17.46
N GLN A 238 -1.63 -13.08 -18.42
CA GLN A 238 -2.26 -13.90 -19.45
C GLN A 238 -1.11 -14.59 -20.19
N THR A 239 -0.91 -15.87 -19.92
CA THR A 239 -0.10 -16.70 -20.80
C THR A 239 -0.80 -16.66 -22.16
N LYS A 240 -0.31 -15.81 -23.06
CA LYS A 240 -0.61 -15.96 -24.49
C LYS A 240 0.04 -17.29 -24.88
N GLY A 241 -0.70 -18.38 -24.69
CA GLY A 241 -0.26 -19.70 -25.06
C GLY A 241 -0.02 -19.73 -26.55
N ILE A 242 1.25 -19.84 -26.95
CA ILE A 242 1.59 -20.38 -28.26
C ILE A 242 1.21 -21.86 -28.18
N GLY A 243 0.08 -22.19 -28.83
CA GLY A 243 -0.34 -23.55 -29.13
C GLY A 243 -0.91 -24.37 -27.98
N LYS A 244 -2.24 -24.42 -27.87
CA LYS A 244 -3.02 -25.68 -27.86
C LYS A 244 -4.52 -25.40 -27.89
N SER A 245 -5.09 -25.72 -29.05
CA SER A 245 -6.38 -26.34 -29.34
C SER A 245 -7.58 -26.02 -28.45
N ARG A 246 -8.60 -25.45 -29.11
CA ARG A 246 -10.01 -25.48 -28.72
C ARG A 246 -10.43 -26.88 -28.28
N LEU A 247 -10.69 -27.07 -26.99
CA LEU A 247 -11.60 -28.10 -26.48
C LEU A 247 -12.38 -27.50 -25.31
N ASN A 248 -13.70 -27.49 -25.46
CA ASN A 248 -14.66 -27.15 -24.42
C ASN A 248 -14.47 -28.05 -23.20
N LEU A 249 -14.24 -27.46 -22.03
CA LEU A 249 -14.46 -28.11 -20.74
C LEU A 249 -15.03 -27.07 -19.78
N ILE A 250 -16.24 -27.36 -19.31
CA ILE A 250 -16.82 -26.81 -18.09
C ILE A 250 -15.76 -26.98 -17.00
N SER A 251 -15.17 -25.87 -16.54
CA SER A 251 -14.13 -25.87 -15.53
C SER A 251 -14.38 -24.69 -14.62
N GLU A 252 -14.71 -25.02 -13.37
CA GLU A 252 -14.77 -24.13 -12.22
C GLU A 252 -13.58 -23.17 -12.25
N GLN A 253 -13.85 -21.91 -12.58
CA GLN A 253 -12.87 -20.83 -12.54
C GLN A 253 -12.48 -20.65 -11.06
N PRO A 254 -11.22 -20.89 -10.66
CA PRO A 254 -10.85 -20.72 -9.26
C PRO A 254 -11.02 -19.24 -8.87
N SER A 255 -11.71 -19.01 -7.75
CA SER A 255 -12.26 -17.72 -7.28
C SER A 255 -11.24 -16.59 -7.08
N TRP A 256 -9.93 -16.88 -7.16
CA TRP A 256 -8.87 -15.87 -7.17
C TRP A 256 -8.85 -15.01 -8.44
N HIS A 257 -9.59 -15.39 -9.49
CA HIS A 257 -9.68 -14.67 -10.76
C HIS A 257 -10.48 -13.35 -10.72
N SER A 258 -11.29 -13.11 -9.69
CA SER A 258 -12.26 -11.99 -9.69
C SER A 258 -11.75 -10.68 -9.08
N LEU A 259 -10.55 -10.63 -8.51
CA LEU A 259 -10.11 -9.44 -7.77
C LEU A 259 -8.72 -8.99 -8.22
N HIS A 260 -8.69 -7.77 -8.79
CA HIS A 260 -7.54 -6.87 -8.74
C HIS A 260 -7.16 -6.57 -7.28
N ARG A 261 -6.70 -7.59 -6.55
CA ARG A 261 -6.29 -7.45 -5.15
C ARG A 261 -4.80 -7.17 -5.11
N THR A 262 -4.48 -6.02 -4.55
CA THR A 262 -3.15 -5.63 -4.12
C THR A 262 -2.71 -6.56 -2.99
N ASP A 263 -1.56 -7.21 -3.16
CA ASP A 263 -0.97 -8.01 -2.11
C ASP A 263 -0.01 -7.14 -1.29
N ILE A 264 -0.08 -7.26 0.02
CA ILE A 264 0.81 -6.54 0.92
C ILE A 264 2.07 -7.39 1.10
N CYS A 265 3.20 -6.89 0.60
CA CYS A 265 4.53 -7.42 0.86
C CYS A 265 5.05 -6.80 2.16
N LYS A 266 5.10 -7.59 3.22
CA LYS A 266 5.70 -7.21 4.49
C LYS A 266 7.20 -7.42 4.42
N ALA A 267 7.97 -6.39 4.71
CA ALA A 267 9.36 -6.58 5.07
C ALA A 267 9.39 -7.29 6.42
N ASN A 268 9.97 -8.49 6.47
CA ASN A 268 10.35 -9.08 7.75
C ASN A 268 11.60 -8.31 8.21
N VAL A 269 11.38 -7.28 9.03
CA VAL A 269 12.47 -6.59 9.74
C VAL A 269 12.94 -7.51 10.87
N LEU A 270 13.67 -8.56 10.52
CA LEU A 270 14.40 -9.35 11.49
C LEU A 270 15.54 -8.48 12.04
N ASN A 271 15.28 -7.83 13.18
CA ASN A 271 16.23 -7.36 14.20
C ASN A 271 17.48 -6.53 13.80
N SER A 272 17.62 -6.04 12.57
CA SER A 272 18.78 -5.20 12.19
C SER A 272 18.45 -4.11 11.17
N GLY A 273 17.45 -3.25 11.45
CA GLY A 273 17.10 -2.13 10.57
C GLY A 273 16.65 -2.54 9.16
N PRO A 274 16.30 -1.57 8.29
CA PRO A 274 15.97 -1.85 6.90
C PRO A 274 17.26 -2.03 6.09
N VAL A 275 17.93 -3.17 6.21
CA VAL A 275 19.00 -3.56 5.28
C VAL A 275 18.32 -4.24 4.10
N GLY A 276 18.21 -3.52 2.99
CA GLY A 276 17.85 -4.10 1.70
C GLY A 276 18.92 -3.80 0.67
N HIS A 277 19.09 -4.73 -0.25
CA HIS A 277 20.20 -4.74 -1.21
C HIS A 277 19.71 -4.44 -2.63
N TRP A 278 18.52 -4.92 -2.99
CA TRP A 278 18.05 -4.92 -4.36
C TRP A 278 16.76 -4.12 -4.49
N PRO A 279 16.74 -3.01 -5.26
CA PRO A 279 15.50 -2.34 -5.58
C PRO A 279 14.65 -3.22 -6.49
N LEU A 280 13.33 -2.97 -6.50
CA LEU A 280 12.46 -3.44 -7.57
C LEU A 280 12.68 -2.57 -8.81
N PRO A 281 12.68 -3.16 -10.02
CA PRO A 281 12.94 -2.39 -11.23
C PRO A 281 11.79 -1.45 -11.57
N GLU A 282 12.11 -0.40 -12.32
CA GLU A 282 11.11 0.47 -12.93
C GLU A 282 10.28 -0.24 -14.00
N ALA A 283 9.06 0.26 -14.23
CA ALA A 283 8.20 -0.17 -15.33
C ALA A 283 8.54 0.51 -16.67
N TYR A 284 9.74 1.07 -16.76
CA TYR A 284 10.33 1.71 -17.92
C TYR A 284 11.86 1.63 -17.78
N CYS A 285 12.59 1.70 -18.89
CA CYS A 285 14.03 1.90 -18.85
C CYS A 285 14.32 3.42 -18.82
N PRO A 286 14.92 3.98 -17.76
CA PRO A 286 15.30 5.38 -17.72
C PRO A 286 16.33 5.68 -18.81
N ASP A 287 16.03 6.66 -19.67
CA ASP A 287 17.00 7.21 -20.61
C ASP A 287 17.69 8.41 -19.96
N GLN A 288 19.02 8.35 -19.84
CA GLN A 288 19.83 9.43 -19.27
C GLN A 288 19.72 10.74 -20.06
N LYS A 289 19.31 10.68 -21.33
CA LYS A 289 19.15 11.86 -22.20
C LYS A 289 17.73 12.43 -22.18
N ALA A 290 16.77 11.73 -21.57
CA ALA A 290 15.39 12.21 -21.53
C ALA A 290 15.28 13.40 -20.57
N PRO A 291 14.64 14.51 -20.98
CA PRO A 291 14.50 15.70 -20.14
C PRO A 291 13.50 15.49 -18.99
N THR A 292 12.64 14.48 -19.09
CA THR A 292 11.61 14.18 -18.09
C THR A 292 11.50 12.68 -17.85
N LEU A 293 11.18 12.31 -16.61
CA LEU A 293 10.91 10.93 -16.24
C LEU A 293 9.42 10.61 -16.40
N PRO A 294 9.06 9.40 -16.88
CA PRO A 294 7.67 8.99 -16.94
C PRO A 294 7.10 8.79 -15.53
N PRO A 295 5.81 9.11 -15.32
CA PRO A 295 5.17 8.99 -14.01
C PRO A 295 5.02 7.54 -13.56
N ARG A 296 5.41 7.26 -12.31
CA ARG A 296 5.26 5.96 -11.67
C ARG A 296 3.83 5.71 -11.21
N THR A 297 3.42 4.45 -11.23
CA THR A 297 2.27 3.99 -10.42
C THR A 297 2.66 3.94 -8.95
N ALA A 298 1.75 4.28 -8.04
CA ALA A 298 1.97 4.19 -6.60
C ALA A 298 2.37 2.77 -6.16
N HIS A 299 1.70 1.74 -6.69
CA HIS A 299 2.02 0.34 -6.42
C HIS A 299 2.81 -0.27 -7.59
N PRO A 300 3.96 -0.93 -7.33
CA PRO A 300 4.66 -1.68 -8.36
C PRO A 300 3.78 -2.84 -8.83
N ILE A 301 3.81 -3.09 -10.14
CA ILE A 301 3.08 -4.18 -10.79
C ILE A 301 4.08 -5.30 -11.05
N LEU A 302 4.02 -6.33 -10.21
CA LEU A 302 4.90 -7.49 -10.25
C LEU A 302 4.17 -8.64 -10.95
N ARG A 303 4.61 -8.99 -12.15
CA ARG A 303 4.06 -10.14 -12.88
C ARG A 303 4.85 -11.39 -12.55
N PHE A 304 4.22 -12.55 -12.70
CA PHE A 304 4.85 -13.82 -12.39
C PHE A 304 4.63 -14.85 -13.49
N ILE A 305 5.61 -15.75 -13.63
CA ILE A 305 5.57 -16.87 -14.56
C ILE A 305 5.16 -18.12 -13.77
N CYS A 306 4.05 -18.74 -14.15
CA CYS A 306 3.50 -19.93 -13.50
C CYS A 306 4.24 -21.23 -13.86
N GLU A 307 5.57 -21.18 -13.95
CA GLU A 307 6.43 -22.32 -14.21
C GLU A 307 7.18 -22.67 -12.93
N ASN A 308 7.10 -23.94 -12.51
CA ASN A 308 7.79 -24.39 -11.32
C ASN A 308 9.28 -24.57 -11.66
N VAL A 309 10.14 -23.74 -11.07
CA VAL A 309 11.59 -23.82 -11.25
C VAL A 309 12.26 -23.95 -9.89
N GLU A 310 13.40 -24.64 -9.83
CA GLU A 310 14.22 -24.68 -8.63
C GLU A 310 14.82 -23.28 -8.35
N PRO A 311 14.78 -22.80 -7.09
CA PRO A 311 15.32 -21.50 -6.74
C PRO A 311 16.85 -21.52 -6.85
N ILE A 312 17.39 -20.61 -7.67
CA ILE A 312 18.84 -20.42 -7.80
C ILE A 312 19.30 -19.53 -6.64
N LEU A 313 20.11 -20.09 -5.75
CA LEU A 313 20.69 -19.40 -4.60
C LEU A 313 22.19 -19.67 -4.55
N LEU A 314 22.99 -18.63 -4.36
CA LEU A 314 24.42 -18.74 -4.10
C LEU A 314 24.69 -18.60 -2.61
N THR A 315 25.64 -19.38 -2.09
CA THR A 315 26.14 -19.22 -0.73
C THR A 315 26.75 -17.82 -0.54
N ASN A 316 26.36 -17.13 0.53
CA ASN A 316 26.81 -15.78 0.90
C ASN A 316 26.44 -14.66 -0.09
N PHE A 317 25.51 -14.87 -1.01
CA PHE A 317 25.00 -13.79 -1.86
C PHE A 317 23.83 -13.06 -1.18
N PRO A 318 23.84 -11.71 -1.11
CA PRO A 318 22.78 -10.97 -0.45
C PRO A 318 21.48 -11.04 -1.25
N TYR A 319 20.36 -11.25 -0.56
CA TYR A 319 19.01 -11.19 -1.14
C TYR A 319 18.04 -10.63 -0.11
N ASP A 320 16.96 -10.03 -0.60
CA ASP A 320 15.94 -9.47 0.27
C ASP A 320 14.71 -10.38 0.31
N LYS A 321 14.15 -10.59 1.49
CA LYS A 321 13.02 -11.49 1.72
C LYS A 321 11.84 -10.73 2.32
N TYR A 322 10.73 -10.71 1.58
CA TYR A 322 9.49 -10.07 1.98
C TYR A 322 8.39 -11.13 2.14
N GLU A 323 7.75 -11.17 3.30
CA GLU A 323 6.62 -12.08 3.56
C GLU A 323 5.33 -11.47 3.00
N LEU A 324 4.55 -12.25 2.25
CA LEU A 324 3.26 -11.78 1.72
C LEU A 324 2.17 -11.98 2.77
N GLU A 325 1.26 -11.01 2.88
CA GLU A 325 0.02 -11.22 3.60
C GLU A 325 -0.83 -12.33 2.97
N PRO A 326 -1.60 -13.09 3.77
CA PRO A 326 -2.52 -14.08 3.25
C PRO A 326 -3.49 -13.48 2.22
N SER A 327 -3.37 -13.96 0.99
CA SER A 327 -4.17 -13.59 -0.16
C SER A 327 -4.49 -14.81 -1.04
N PRO A 328 -5.43 -14.69 -2.00
CA PRO A 328 -5.74 -15.80 -2.90
C PRO A 328 -4.52 -16.32 -3.68
N LEU A 329 -3.58 -15.45 -4.04
CA LEU A 329 -2.32 -15.85 -4.66
C LEU A 329 -1.49 -16.73 -3.72
N THR A 330 -1.35 -16.30 -2.46
CA THR A 330 -0.62 -17.09 -1.46
C THR A 330 -1.27 -18.45 -1.20
N GLN A 331 -2.61 -18.53 -1.20
CA GLN A 331 -3.34 -19.79 -1.04
C GLN A 331 -3.00 -20.78 -2.16
N VAL A 332 -3.03 -20.35 -3.43
CA VAL A 332 -2.65 -21.20 -4.57
C VAL A 332 -1.21 -21.71 -4.47
N LEU A 333 -0.27 -20.87 -4.01
CA LEU A 333 1.12 -21.27 -3.81
C LEU A 333 1.28 -22.25 -2.64
N LEU A 334 0.50 -22.11 -1.57
CA LEU A 334 0.53 -23.01 -0.41
C LEU A 334 -0.17 -24.34 -0.68
N GLU A 335 -1.26 -24.35 -1.46
CA GLU A 335 -2.01 -25.56 -1.86
C GLU A 335 -1.17 -26.57 -2.64
N LYS A 336 -0.14 -26.09 -3.35
CA LYS A 336 0.82 -26.94 -4.06
C LYS A 336 1.65 -27.83 -3.13
N LYS A 337 1.74 -27.51 -1.83
CA LYS A 337 2.51 -28.24 -0.81
C LYS A 337 3.96 -28.55 -1.20
N ASN A 338 4.55 -27.77 -2.11
CA ASN A 338 5.92 -27.94 -2.58
C ASN A 338 6.73 -26.68 -2.29
N SER A 339 7.56 -26.74 -1.26
CA SER A 339 8.46 -25.65 -0.86
C SER A 339 9.77 -25.63 -1.65
N ASN A 340 10.03 -26.60 -2.53
CA ASN A 340 11.26 -26.67 -3.33
C ASN A 340 11.15 -25.95 -4.68
N THR A 341 9.94 -25.59 -5.10
CA THR A 341 9.69 -24.88 -6.36
C THR A 341 9.35 -23.41 -6.12
N CYS A 342 9.73 -22.55 -7.06
CA CYS A 342 9.40 -21.13 -7.04
C CYS A 342 8.81 -20.66 -8.38
N TRP A 343 8.12 -19.51 -8.33
CA TRP A 343 7.59 -18.81 -9.50
C TRP A 343 8.37 -17.52 -9.72
N LYS A 344 8.97 -17.36 -10.89
CA LYS A 344 9.75 -16.16 -11.23
C LYS A 344 8.85 -14.93 -11.31
N VAL A 345 9.35 -13.79 -10.82
CA VAL A 345 8.68 -12.50 -10.81
C VAL A 345 9.46 -11.51 -11.65
N PHE A 346 8.76 -10.69 -12.43
CA PHE A 346 9.34 -9.66 -13.30
C PHE A 346 8.46 -8.41 -13.35
N VAL A 347 9.04 -7.30 -13.81
CA VAL A 347 8.31 -6.06 -14.12
C VAL A 347 8.36 -5.86 -15.63
N GLU A 348 7.20 -5.63 -16.26
CA GLU A 348 7.14 -5.34 -17.69
C GLU A 348 7.85 -4.04 -18.05
N ASN A 349 8.47 -4.00 -19.23
CA ASN A 349 9.16 -2.83 -19.78
C ASN A 349 10.32 -2.31 -18.92
N SER A 350 10.85 -3.14 -18.02
CA SER A 350 11.97 -2.77 -17.15
C SER A 350 13.32 -2.74 -17.87
N GLY A 351 13.48 -3.53 -18.94
CA GLY A 351 14.72 -3.63 -19.70
C GLY A 351 14.80 -2.65 -20.88
N LYS A 352 16.00 -2.52 -21.47
CA LYS A 352 16.23 -1.73 -22.69
C LYS A 352 15.51 -2.30 -23.92
N GLN A 353 15.30 -3.60 -23.96
CA GLN A 353 14.57 -4.29 -25.03
C GLN A 353 13.11 -4.42 -24.65
N SER A 354 12.23 -3.90 -25.51
CA SER A 354 10.78 -4.01 -25.31
C SER A 354 10.32 -5.48 -25.43
N GLY A 355 9.39 -5.89 -24.57
CA GLY A 355 8.82 -7.25 -24.59
C GLY A 355 9.65 -8.33 -23.88
N VAL A 356 10.84 -8.02 -23.38
CA VAL A 356 11.66 -8.97 -22.61
C VAL A 356 11.23 -8.99 -21.14
N CYS A 357 10.91 -10.19 -20.63
CA CYS A 357 10.45 -10.42 -19.25
C CYS A 357 11.59 -10.89 -18.35
N ASN A 358 12.57 -10.03 -18.08
CA ASN A 358 13.70 -10.38 -17.23
C ASN A 358 13.27 -10.47 -15.76
N PRO A 359 13.55 -11.60 -15.07
CA PRO A 359 13.11 -11.80 -13.70
C PRO A 359 13.97 -11.01 -12.71
N CYS A 360 13.31 -10.39 -11.73
CA CYS A 360 13.94 -9.61 -10.66
C CYS A 360 13.75 -10.26 -9.28
N GLY A 361 13.20 -11.47 -9.24
CA GLY A 361 12.92 -12.19 -8.00
C GLY A 361 12.04 -13.39 -8.25
N TYR A 362 11.57 -14.01 -7.17
CA TYR A 362 10.63 -15.13 -7.25
C TYR A 362 9.75 -15.24 -6.00
N LEU A 363 8.58 -15.86 -6.17
CA LEU A 363 7.67 -16.26 -5.09
C LEU A 363 7.94 -17.70 -4.69
N LYS A 364 8.10 -17.93 -3.39
CA LYS A 364 8.35 -19.27 -2.82
C LYS A 364 7.61 -19.43 -1.50
N ALA A 365 6.95 -20.58 -1.33
CA ALA A 365 6.35 -20.96 -0.06
C ALA A 365 7.44 -21.19 1.00
N SER A 366 7.17 -20.84 2.26
CA SER A 366 8.05 -21.16 3.37
C SER A 366 8.17 -22.67 3.58
N SER A 367 9.28 -23.14 4.16
CA SER A 367 9.50 -24.57 4.41
C SER A 367 8.44 -25.19 5.33
N ASN A 368 7.84 -24.39 6.22
CA ASN A 368 6.74 -24.78 7.10
C ASN A 368 5.34 -24.59 6.48
N LEU A 369 5.26 -24.14 5.22
CA LEU A 369 4.04 -23.89 4.47
C LEU A 369 3.02 -22.98 5.20
N GLN A 370 3.50 -22.05 6.03
CA GLN A 370 2.66 -21.08 6.74
C GLN A 370 2.51 -19.76 5.98
N CYS A 371 3.50 -19.38 5.19
CA CYS A 371 3.51 -18.11 4.46
C CYS A 371 4.18 -18.25 3.09
N VAL A 372 3.94 -17.27 2.23
CA VAL A 372 4.62 -17.12 0.94
C VAL A 372 5.56 -15.94 1.05
N ASN A 373 6.76 -16.07 0.49
CA ASN A 373 7.76 -15.02 0.51
C ASN A 373 8.11 -14.61 -0.93
N LEU A 374 8.23 -13.31 -1.15
CA LEU A 374 8.90 -12.71 -2.30
C LEU A 374 10.39 -12.57 -1.96
N PHE A 375 11.21 -13.26 -2.74
CA PHE A 375 12.66 -13.08 -2.74
C PHE A 375 12.99 -12.10 -3.84
N VAL A 376 13.53 -10.93 -3.47
CA VAL A 376 14.02 -9.94 -4.44
C VAL A 376 15.50 -10.21 -4.66
N MET A 377 15.85 -10.32 -5.93
CA MET A 377 17.15 -10.76 -6.43
C MET A 377 17.69 -9.69 -7.40
N PRO A 378 18.97 -9.77 -7.81
CA PRO A 378 19.50 -8.93 -8.87
C PRO A 378 18.65 -9.03 -10.14
N TYR A 379 18.67 -7.96 -10.93
CA TYR A 379 17.99 -7.95 -12.21
C TYR A 379 18.51 -9.07 -13.12
N ASN A 380 17.62 -9.91 -13.65
CA ASN A 380 17.98 -11.10 -14.44
C ASN A 380 18.94 -12.06 -13.71
N TYR A 381 18.65 -12.33 -12.42
CA TYR A 381 19.41 -13.25 -11.56
C TYR A 381 19.74 -14.65 -12.16
N PRO A 382 18.92 -15.27 -13.04
CA PRO A 382 19.27 -16.57 -13.62
C PRO A 382 20.50 -16.54 -14.53
N VAL A 383 20.90 -15.36 -15.03
CA VAL A 383 22.10 -15.19 -15.84
C VAL A 383 23.30 -14.80 -14.97
N ILE A 384 23.13 -13.82 -14.08
CA ILE A 384 24.24 -13.28 -13.29
C ILE A 384 24.70 -14.22 -12.17
N LEU A 385 23.80 -14.96 -11.51
CA LEU A 385 24.22 -15.85 -10.41
C LEU A 385 25.14 -16.98 -10.89
N PRO A 386 24.84 -17.71 -11.99
CA PRO A 386 25.79 -18.68 -12.54
C PRO A 386 27.13 -18.07 -12.94
N LEU A 387 27.13 -16.86 -13.51
CA LEU A 387 28.37 -16.15 -13.86
C LEU A 387 29.21 -15.83 -12.61
N ILE A 388 28.57 -15.38 -11.52
CA ILE A 388 29.27 -15.12 -10.25
C ILE A 388 29.83 -16.42 -9.66
N ASP A 389 29.06 -17.51 -9.67
CA ASP A 389 29.53 -18.82 -9.19
C ASP A 389 30.75 -19.33 -9.99
N GLN A 390 30.72 -19.18 -11.31
CA GLN A 390 31.87 -19.49 -12.17
C GLN A 390 33.09 -18.64 -11.82
N LEU A 391 32.91 -17.34 -11.58
CA LEU A 391 33.99 -16.44 -11.20
C LEU A 391 34.61 -16.82 -9.84
N ILE A 392 33.77 -17.18 -8.87
CA ILE A 392 34.21 -17.67 -7.55
C ILE A 392 35.03 -18.95 -7.71
N LYS A 393 34.55 -19.91 -8.51
CA LYS A 393 35.27 -21.15 -8.83
C LYS A 393 36.61 -20.90 -9.53
N GLN A 394 36.70 -19.84 -10.35
CA GLN A 394 37.93 -19.38 -11.00
C GLN A 394 38.83 -18.52 -10.07
N LYS A 395 38.55 -18.45 -8.76
CA LYS A 395 39.31 -17.66 -7.78
C LYS A 395 39.41 -16.18 -8.16
N MET A 396 38.29 -15.59 -8.60
CA MET A 396 38.18 -14.18 -8.99
C MET A 396 39.05 -13.78 -10.20
N LYS A 397 39.42 -14.75 -11.05
CA LYS A 397 40.15 -14.50 -12.30
C LYS A 397 39.24 -14.77 -13.51
N PRO A 398 38.63 -13.73 -14.10
CA PRO A 398 37.68 -13.93 -15.20
C PRO A 398 38.40 -14.37 -16.48
N SER A 399 37.87 -15.40 -17.15
CA SER A 399 38.28 -15.77 -18.51
C SER A 399 37.78 -14.75 -19.55
N ASN A 400 38.34 -14.78 -20.76
CA ASN A 400 37.86 -13.92 -21.86
C ASN A 400 36.40 -14.20 -22.20
N ASP A 401 35.99 -15.47 -22.21
CA ASP A 401 34.59 -15.86 -22.44
C ASP A 401 33.67 -15.32 -21.35
N TRP A 402 34.10 -15.41 -20.07
CA TRP A 402 33.33 -14.86 -18.95
C TRP A 402 33.12 -13.35 -19.10
N ARG A 403 34.18 -12.61 -19.48
CA ARG A 403 34.09 -11.16 -19.73
C ARG A 403 33.09 -10.86 -20.84
N HIS A 404 33.13 -11.62 -21.93
CA HIS A 404 32.20 -11.45 -23.04
C HIS A 404 30.73 -11.66 -22.59
N PHE A 405 30.45 -12.75 -21.87
CA PHE A 405 29.10 -13.01 -21.33
C PHE A 405 28.65 -11.95 -20.31
N PHE A 406 29.58 -11.47 -19.48
CA PHE A 406 29.29 -10.42 -18.51
C PHE A 406 29.00 -9.07 -19.18
N ASP A 407 29.79 -8.70 -20.20
CA ASP A 407 29.58 -7.49 -21.00
C ASP A 407 28.22 -7.52 -21.72
N ASP A 408 27.82 -8.68 -22.24
CA ASP A 408 26.50 -8.87 -22.85
C ASP A 408 25.37 -8.76 -21.83
N TYR A 409 25.56 -9.32 -20.64
CA TYR A 409 24.62 -9.14 -19.53
C TYR A 409 24.46 -7.65 -19.17
N LEU A 410 25.56 -6.90 -18.99
CA LEU A 410 25.52 -5.47 -18.66
C LEU A 410 24.76 -4.62 -19.69
N LYS A 411 24.79 -5.02 -20.98
CA LYS A 411 23.98 -4.36 -22.01
C LYS A 411 22.48 -4.48 -21.74
N THR A 412 22.02 -5.57 -21.13
CA THR A 412 20.60 -5.84 -20.85
C THR A 412 20.08 -5.20 -19.55
N VAL A 413 20.98 -4.93 -18.60
CA VAL A 413 20.63 -4.42 -17.28
C VAL A 413 20.30 -2.92 -17.35
N PRO A 414 19.28 -2.45 -16.61
CA PRO A 414 19.01 -1.02 -16.49
C PRO A 414 20.19 -0.29 -15.82
N PRO A 415 20.59 0.91 -16.29
CA PRO A 415 21.80 1.58 -15.81
C PRO A 415 21.90 1.79 -14.30
N TYR A 416 20.77 1.98 -13.61
CA TYR A 416 20.72 2.23 -12.17
C TYR A 416 20.92 0.98 -11.30
N TYR A 417 21.05 -0.21 -11.89
CA TYR A 417 21.44 -1.44 -11.19
C TYR A 417 22.95 -1.71 -11.24
N MET A 418 23.69 -0.96 -12.08
CA MET A 418 25.16 -0.98 -12.15
C MET A 418 25.70 0.07 -11.18
#